data_AF-A0AAV5QYK7-F1
#
_entry.id   AF-A0AAV5QYK7-F1
#
_cell.length_a   1.000
_cell.length_b   1.000
_cell.length_c   1.000
_cell.angle_alpha   90.00
_cell.angle_beta   90.00
_cell.angle_gamma   90.00
#
_symmetry.space_group_name_H-M   'P 1'
#
loop_
_entity.id
_entity.type
_entity.pdbx_description
1 polymer ?
#
loop_
_entity_poly.entity_id
_entity_poly.type
_entity_poly.pdbx_seq_one_letter_code
_entity_poly.pdbx_strand_id
1 'polypeptide(L)'
;MSIEIPEIEAPKARKFIKQPDVGAKNKQIATLNDQIKKIESQITLLTSQFESTTASKEDTAKRQELTTELRSVIQSQNEIKDKKQSINEQIRSTDQIIKKKIAEITSKTSKYNFKNVEDIEKKIKKLENEIESGSLMLVEEKKALKEITALNKLKKDFAGIEEIQKSIDADKAKIADLRSSLSSVSNKEAQAKFEQITKDLAEITSKNDAIYKKRDEIYNKRKALNNEKFELLKQIRKIRDDFDAKFKKFKQDMDNERKKRQEDEKAYELSLERKDLLQEIEDLEKFSNVSDSSEQVENIKRTILLLDPKFQFEDENKSSPLSLKNSSSVDNKKVEEIKLPENAEIIKKEKEEFFSATAPKGKKGKKNKKANKGVNSALVTQLSLLNVSIPESEDKYPETIETLKEKLEAEKKADALKFEETKKANEKKVAALKEKVEELGKQILEELAKEKERAEAKKAAPQEETEEATEEATEEA
;
A
#
# COMPACT_ATOMS: atom_id res chain seq x y z
N MET A 1 1.11 43.80 29.59
CA MET A 1 0.32 43.72 28.35
C MET A 1 -0.71 42.63 28.57
N SER A 2 -1.98 42.98 28.69
CA SER A 2 -3.07 42.03 28.85
C SER A 2 -3.13 41.14 27.60
N ILE A 3 -2.72 39.90 27.75
CA ILE A 3 -2.83 38.89 26.71
C ILE A 3 -4.33 38.63 26.53
N GLU A 4 -4.91 39.08 25.42
CA GLU A 4 -6.29 38.75 25.05
C GLU A 4 -6.33 37.28 24.66
N ILE A 5 -6.80 36.45 25.60
CA ILE A 5 -6.97 35.02 25.38
C ILE A 5 -8.41 34.79 24.94
N PRO A 6 -8.64 34.14 23.79
CA PRO A 6 -9.97 33.87 23.31
C PRO A 6 -10.74 32.96 24.27
N GLU A 7 -12.04 33.19 24.42
CA GLU A 7 -12.92 32.28 25.15
C GLU A 7 -13.00 30.94 24.42
N ILE A 8 -12.59 29.87 25.09
CA ILE A 8 -12.65 28.51 24.56
C ILE A 8 -14.04 27.95 24.84
N GLU A 9 -14.75 27.58 23.77
CA GLU A 9 -16.05 26.92 23.86
C GLU A 9 -15.91 25.50 24.41
N ALA A 10 -16.98 24.98 25.03
CA ALA A 10 -17.01 23.59 25.49
C ALA A 10 -16.80 22.60 24.32
N PRO A 11 -16.14 21.45 24.57
CA PRO A 11 -15.84 20.47 23.53
C PRO A 11 -17.13 19.99 22.84
N LYS A 12 -17.13 19.99 21.50
CA LYS A 12 -18.29 19.63 20.68
C LYS A 12 -18.62 18.14 20.80
N ALA A 13 -19.89 17.80 20.64
CA ALA A 13 -20.36 16.41 20.66
C ALA A 13 -19.65 15.56 19.58
N ARG A 14 -19.46 14.27 19.89
CA ARG A 14 -18.75 13.31 19.02
C ARG A 14 -19.39 13.27 17.63
N LYS A 15 -18.57 13.35 16.59
CA LYS A 15 -19.01 13.15 15.21
C LYS A 15 -19.22 11.65 15.00
N PHE A 16 -20.38 11.28 14.45
CA PHE A 16 -20.63 9.89 14.08
C PHE A 16 -19.90 9.56 12.79
N ILE A 17 -18.78 8.84 12.88
CA ILE A 17 -18.07 8.32 11.73
C ILE A 17 -18.67 6.94 11.41
N LYS A 18 -19.19 6.78 10.19
CA LYS A 18 -19.85 5.53 9.77
C LYS A 18 -18.81 4.45 9.47
N GLN A 19 -18.94 3.29 10.10
CA GLN A 19 -18.11 2.13 9.83
C GLN A 19 -18.37 1.58 8.42
N PRO A 20 -17.34 1.12 7.68
CA PRO A 20 -17.52 0.37 6.45
C PRO A 20 -18.36 -0.91 6.65
N ASP A 21 -19.26 -1.20 5.72
CA ASP A 21 -20.20 -2.32 5.83
C ASP A 21 -19.50 -3.68 5.59
N VAL A 22 -19.22 -4.38 6.69
CA VAL A 22 -18.62 -5.73 6.67
C VAL A 22 -19.60 -6.77 6.13
N GLY A 23 -20.90 -6.61 6.39
CA GLY A 23 -21.95 -7.55 6.00
C GLY A 23 -22.13 -7.58 4.48
N ALA A 24 -22.17 -6.40 3.85
CA ALA A 24 -22.22 -6.29 2.39
C ALA A 24 -21.00 -6.93 1.71
N LYS A 25 -19.78 -6.66 2.22
CA LYS A 25 -18.54 -7.29 1.72
C LYS A 25 -18.61 -8.81 1.80
N ASN A 26 -18.97 -9.35 2.97
CA ASN A 26 -19.00 -10.79 3.20
C ASN A 26 -20.04 -11.47 2.31
N LYS A 27 -21.21 -10.85 2.08
CA LYS A 27 -22.23 -11.34 1.15
C LYS A 27 -21.70 -11.39 -0.29
N GLN A 28 -21.04 -10.32 -0.76
CA GLN A 28 -20.44 -10.29 -2.10
C GLN A 28 -19.36 -11.37 -2.26
N ILE A 29 -18.44 -11.48 -1.31
CA ILE A 29 -17.38 -12.51 -1.34
C ILE A 29 -17.99 -13.92 -1.30
N ALA A 30 -19.04 -14.16 -0.50
CA ALA A 30 -19.71 -15.45 -0.44
C ALA A 30 -20.32 -15.85 -1.79
N THR A 31 -21.01 -14.91 -2.46
CA THR A 31 -21.59 -15.18 -3.79
C THR A 31 -20.53 -15.54 -4.84
N LEU A 32 -19.39 -14.83 -4.84
CA LEU A 32 -18.27 -15.12 -5.75
C LEU A 32 -17.60 -16.46 -5.41
N ASN A 33 -17.45 -16.79 -4.13
CA ASN A 33 -16.91 -18.08 -3.69
C ASN A 33 -17.81 -19.25 -4.12
N ASP A 34 -19.14 -19.08 -4.06
CA ASP A 34 -20.06 -20.13 -4.52
C ASP A 34 -20.02 -20.31 -6.03
N GLN A 35 -19.79 -19.23 -6.80
CA GLN A 35 -19.50 -19.34 -8.24
C GLN A 35 -18.18 -20.06 -8.50
N ILE A 36 -17.11 -19.75 -7.76
CA ILE A 36 -15.82 -20.43 -7.87
C ILE A 36 -15.97 -21.93 -7.59
N LYS A 37 -16.71 -22.33 -6.54
CA LYS A 37 -16.97 -23.75 -6.25
C LYS A 37 -17.68 -24.48 -7.39
N LYS A 38 -18.64 -23.82 -8.05
CA LYS A 38 -19.32 -24.39 -9.24
C LYS A 38 -18.36 -24.55 -10.41
N ILE A 39 -17.48 -23.59 -10.64
CA ILE A 39 -16.45 -23.68 -11.69
C ILE A 39 -15.44 -24.78 -11.35
N GLU A 40 -15.03 -24.89 -10.09
CA GLU A 40 -14.11 -25.95 -9.64
C GLU A 40 -14.69 -27.34 -9.84
N SER A 41 -15.97 -27.55 -9.52
CA SER A 41 -16.62 -28.84 -9.78
C SER A 41 -16.74 -29.14 -11.28
N GLN A 42 -16.95 -28.14 -12.12
CA GLN A 42 -16.91 -28.33 -13.58
C GLN A 42 -15.50 -28.65 -14.08
N ILE A 43 -14.47 -28.01 -13.53
CA ILE A 43 -13.06 -28.29 -13.87
C ILE A 43 -12.69 -29.71 -13.47
N THR A 44 -13.11 -30.20 -12.29
CA THR A 44 -12.82 -31.58 -11.86
C THR A 44 -13.53 -32.60 -12.76
N LEU A 45 -14.78 -32.33 -13.15
CA LEU A 45 -15.51 -33.15 -14.13
C LEU A 45 -14.85 -33.16 -15.51
N LEU A 46 -14.42 -32.00 -16.02
CA LEU A 46 -13.68 -31.94 -17.29
C LEU A 46 -12.32 -32.63 -17.20
N THR A 47 -11.67 -32.60 -16.03
CA THR A 47 -10.39 -33.27 -15.82
C THR A 47 -10.55 -34.78 -15.83
N SER A 48 -11.57 -35.33 -15.17
CA SER A 48 -11.86 -36.77 -15.23
C SER A 48 -12.32 -37.21 -16.64
N GLN A 49 -13.08 -36.38 -17.35
CA GLN A 49 -13.40 -36.60 -18.76
C GLN A 49 -12.15 -36.57 -19.65
N PHE A 50 -11.21 -35.66 -19.39
CA PHE A 50 -9.94 -35.61 -20.12
C PHE A 50 -9.08 -36.84 -19.85
N GLU A 51 -9.00 -37.32 -18.60
CA GLU A 51 -8.25 -38.53 -18.25
C GLU A 51 -8.85 -39.79 -18.89
N SER A 52 -10.18 -39.90 -18.95
CA SER A 52 -10.86 -41.01 -19.61
C SER A 52 -10.83 -40.95 -21.14
N THR A 53 -10.79 -39.75 -21.73
CA THR A 53 -10.73 -39.56 -23.20
C THR A 53 -9.30 -39.70 -23.71
N THR A 54 -8.71 -40.89 -23.61
CA THR A 54 -7.36 -41.19 -24.11
C THR A 54 -7.41 -42.10 -25.35
N ALA A 55 -6.43 -41.95 -26.24
CA ALA A 55 -6.23 -42.91 -27.33
C ALA A 55 -5.83 -44.27 -26.75
N SER A 56 -6.14 -45.36 -27.46
CA SER A 56 -5.77 -46.71 -27.04
C SER A 56 -4.26 -46.78 -26.82
N LYS A 57 -3.83 -47.35 -25.68
CA LYS A 57 -2.41 -47.53 -25.37
C LYS A 57 -1.70 -48.35 -26.47
N GLU A 58 -2.38 -49.34 -27.02
CA GLU A 58 -1.87 -50.14 -28.13
C GLU A 58 -1.63 -49.30 -29.38
N ASP A 59 -2.58 -48.44 -29.76
CA ASP A 59 -2.45 -47.58 -30.93
C ASP A 59 -1.34 -46.55 -30.74
N THR A 60 -1.17 -46.04 -29.52
CA THR A 60 -0.06 -45.13 -29.21
C THR A 60 1.30 -45.82 -29.29
N ALA A 61 1.41 -47.06 -28.80
CA ALA A 61 2.63 -47.86 -28.90
C ALA A 61 2.94 -48.21 -30.36
N LYS A 62 1.96 -48.72 -31.11
CA LYS A 62 2.07 -49.02 -32.55
C LYS A 62 2.50 -47.79 -33.34
N ARG A 63 1.93 -46.61 -33.05
CA ARG A 63 2.33 -45.35 -33.70
C ARG A 63 3.79 -45.00 -33.40
N GLN A 64 4.25 -45.21 -32.17
CA GLN A 64 5.64 -44.97 -31.81
C GLN A 64 6.58 -45.92 -32.56
N GLU A 65 6.27 -47.22 -32.57
CA GLU A 65 7.01 -48.25 -33.30
C GLU A 65 7.09 -47.91 -34.79
N LEU A 66 5.95 -47.70 -35.46
CA LEU A 66 5.89 -47.32 -36.87
C LEU A 66 6.63 -46.01 -37.16
N THR A 67 6.63 -45.04 -36.23
CA THR A 67 7.41 -43.81 -36.40
C THR A 67 8.91 -44.07 -36.32
N THR A 68 9.35 -44.97 -35.42
CA THR A 68 10.76 -45.36 -35.35
C THR A 68 11.20 -46.15 -36.58
N GLU A 69 10.36 -47.05 -37.07
CA GLU A 69 10.60 -47.79 -38.31
C GLU A 69 10.64 -46.85 -39.51
N LEU A 70 9.73 -45.89 -39.60
CA LEU A 70 9.71 -44.88 -40.67
C LEU A 70 11.02 -44.08 -40.69
N ARG A 71 11.54 -43.68 -39.52
CA ARG A 71 12.83 -42.98 -39.43
C ARG A 71 13.99 -43.85 -39.95
N SER A 72 14.00 -45.13 -39.58
CA SER A 72 14.99 -46.09 -40.07
C SER A 72 14.90 -46.27 -41.59
N VAL A 73 13.69 -46.37 -42.14
CA VAL A 73 13.47 -46.46 -43.59
C VAL A 73 13.95 -45.20 -44.29
N ILE A 74 13.62 -44.00 -43.78
CA ILE A 74 14.10 -42.73 -44.33
C ILE A 74 15.63 -42.66 -44.30
N GLN A 75 16.26 -43.10 -43.22
CA GLN A 75 17.72 -43.18 -43.14
C GLN A 75 18.29 -44.13 -44.21
N SER A 76 17.72 -45.33 -44.36
CA SER A 76 18.15 -46.27 -45.39
C SER A 76 17.98 -45.73 -46.82
N GLN A 77 16.91 -44.97 -47.08
CA GLN A 77 16.68 -44.31 -48.36
C GLN A 77 17.73 -43.22 -48.64
N ASN A 78 18.09 -42.45 -47.62
CA ASN A 78 19.15 -41.44 -47.71
C ASN A 78 20.51 -42.09 -47.97
N GLU A 79 20.87 -43.15 -47.24
CA GLU A 79 22.11 -43.89 -47.46
C GLU A 79 22.19 -44.50 -48.88
N ILE A 80 21.07 -45.03 -49.39
CA ILE A 80 20.98 -45.51 -50.77
C ILE A 80 21.20 -44.37 -51.77
N LYS A 81 20.59 -43.20 -51.52
CA LYS A 81 20.75 -42.02 -52.36
C LYS A 81 22.20 -41.52 -52.36
N ASP A 82 22.83 -41.45 -51.19
CA ASP A 82 24.22 -41.00 -51.04
C ASP A 82 25.18 -41.97 -51.73
N LYS A 83 24.96 -43.29 -51.61
CA LYS A 83 25.71 -44.32 -52.35
C LYS A 83 25.57 -44.13 -53.86
N LYS A 84 24.36 -43.91 -54.37
CA LYS A 84 24.15 -43.64 -55.80
C LYS A 84 24.84 -42.36 -56.27
N GLN A 85 24.79 -41.31 -55.46
CA GLN A 85 25.47 -40.06 -55.77
C GLN A 85 26.98 -40.25 -55.82
N SER A 86 27.57 -40.91 -54.83
CA SER A 86 29.00 -41.23 -54.78
C SER A 86 29.46 -42.06 -55.98
N ILE A 87 28.73 -43.12 -56.33
CA ILE A 87 29.02 -43.94 -57.53
C ILE A 87 28.94 -43.09 -58.80
N ASN A 88 27.92 -42.24 -58.94
CA ASN A 88 27.79 -41.35 -60.10
C ASN A 88 28.92 -40.31 -60.18
N GLU A 89 29.37 -39.77 -59.05
CA GLU A 89 30.52 -38.87 -58.97
C GLU A 89 31.82 -39.58 -59.36
N GLN A 90 32.03 -40.82 -58.93
CA GLN A 90 33.16 -41.67 -59.33
C GLN A 90 33.15 -42.01 -60.83
N ILE A 91 31.97 -42.29 -61.40
CA ILE A 91 31.83 -42.48 -62.85
C ILE A 91 32.21 -41.21 -63.60
N ARG A 92 31.69 -40.05 -63.18
CA ARG A 92 31.99 -38.75 -63.81
C ARG A 92 33.47 -38.39 -63.72
N SER A 93 34.11 -38.61 -62.57
CA SER A 93 35.54 -38.32 -62.41
C SER A 93 36.41 -39.25 -63.28
N THR A 94 36.07 -40.54 -63.33
CA THR A 94 36.76 -41.51 -64.19
C THR A 94 36.56 -41.20 -65.68
N ASP A 95 35.34 -40.79 -66.08
CA ASP A 95 35.04 -40.33 -67.45
C ASP A 95 35.87 -39.08 -67.81
N GLN A 96 36.04 -38.14 -66.89
CA GLN A 96 36.90 -36.96 -67.11
C GLN A 96 38.38 -37.36 -67.27
N ILE A 97 38.87 -38.32 -66.49
CA ILE A 97 40.24 -38.85 -66.61
C ILE A 97 40.43 -39.51 -67.98
N ILE A 98 39.48 -40.35 -68.41
CA ILE A 98 39.51 -40.99 -69.73
C ILE A 98 39.53 -39.92 -70.83
N LYS A 99 38.68 -38.88 -70.76
CA LYS A 99 38.68 -37.79 -71.73
C LYS A 99 40.01 -37.05 -71.80
N LYS A 100 40.66 -36.79 -70.66
CA LYS A 100 42.01 -36.18 -70.61
C LYS A 100 43.06 -37.07 -71.26
N LYS A 101 43.07 -38.37 -70.96
CA LYS A 101 43.98 -39.35 -71.57
C LYS A 101 43.76 -39.48 -73.08
N ILE A 102 42.52 -39.50 -73.53
CA ILE A 102 42.19 -39.50 -74.97
C ILE A 102 42.69 -38.20 -75.63
N ALA A 103 42.45 -37.03 -75.01
CA ALA A 103 42.96 -35.77 -75.52
C ALA A 103 44.50 -35.78 -75.63
N GLU A 104 45.19 -36.33 -74.63
CA GLU A 104 46.64 -36.53 -74.65
C GLU A 104 47.09 -37.43 -75.81
N ILE A 105 46.47 -38.59 -75.99
CA ILE A 105 46.74 -39.49 -77.13
C ILE A 105 46.53 -38.73 -78.44
N THR A 106 45.38 -38.07 -78.63
CA THR A 106 45.08 -37.33 -79.86
C THR A 106 46.09 -36.20 -80.13
N SER A 107 46.56 -35.49 -79.10
CA SER A 107 47.58 -34.45 -79.25
C SER A 107 48.94 -35.00 -79.70
N LYS A 108 49.28 -36.22 -79.28
CA LYS A 108 50.53 -36.91 -79.63
C LYS A 108 50.46 -37.59 -81.00
N THR A 109 49.30 -38.13 -81.37
CA THR A 109 49.11 -38.86 -82.63
C THR A 109 48.70 -37.96 -83.80
N SER A 110 47.96 -36.87 -83.58
CA SER A 110 47.46 -35.98 -84.67
C SER A 110 48.54 -35.37 -85.56
N LYS A 111 49.78 -35.27 -85.05
CA LYS A 111 50.92 -34.72 -85.79
C LYS A 111 51.56 -35.73 -86.76
N TYR A 112 51.22 -37.02 -86.66
CA TYR A 112 51.91 -38.10 -87.35
C TYR A 112 50.93 -39.11 -87.97
N ASN A 113 51.20 -39.52 -89.21
CA ASN A 113 50.32 -40.43 -89.97
C ASN A 113 50.51 -41.93 -89.63
N PHE A 114 51.13 -42.26 -88.49
CA PHE A 114 51.40 -43.63 -88.08
C PHE A 114 50.36 -44.11 -87.06
N LYS A 115 49.87 -45.34 -87.21
CA LYS A 115 48.80 -45.89 -86.37
C LYS A 115 49.32 -46.68 -85.18
N ASN A 116 50.41 -47.42 -85.35
CA ASN A 116 50.97 -48.26 -84.31
C ASN A 116 52.52 -48.21 -84.29
N VAL A 117 53.13 -48.61 -83.17
CA VAL A 117 54.60 -48.70 -83.03
C VAL A 117 55.20 -49.62 -84.11
N GLU A 118 54.50 -50.71 -84.44
CA GLU A 118 54.90 -51.66 -85.49
C GLU A 118 55.01 -51.03 -86.88
N ASP A 119 54.17 -50.04 -87.19
CA ASP A 119 54.20 -49.36 -88.49
C ASP A 119 55.42 -48.44 -88.60
N ILE A 120 55.80 -47.81 -87.48
CA ILE A 120 57.02 -47.00 -87.39
C ILE A 120 58.25 -47.89 -87.57
N GLU A 121 58.29 -49.05 -86.91
CA GLU A 121 59.38 -50.02 -87.06
C GLU A 121 59.51 -50.57 -88.48
N LYS A 122 58.39 -50.89 -89.14
CA LYS A 122 58.40 -51.33 -90.54
C LYS A 122 58.98 -50.25 -91.45
N LYS A 123 58.70 -48.97 -91.20
CA LYS A 123 59.25 -47.86 -91.99
C LYS A 123 60.73 -47.62 -91.70
N ILE A 124 61.16 -47.72 -90.43
CA ILE A 124 62.58 -47.66 -90.05
C ILE A 124 63.35 -48.76 -90.79
N LYS A 125 62.88 -50.02 -90.73
CA LYS A 125 63.52 -51.15 -91.42
C LYS A 125 63.60 -50.96 -92.93
N LYS A 126 62.57 -50.38 -93.55
CA LYS A 126 62.60 -50.05 -95.00
C LYS A 126 63.69 -49.04 -95.32
N LEU A 127 63.77 -47.94 -94.56
CA LEU A 127 64.80 -46.91 -94.75
C LEU A 127 66.21 -47.44 -94.46
N GLU A 128 66.38 -48.30 -93.46
CA GLU A 128 67.64 -48.98 -93.16
C GLU A 128 68.08 -49.89 -94.32
N ASN A 129 67.17 -50.70 -94.88
CA ASN A 129 67.45 -51.55 -96.03
C ASN A 129 67.78 -50.72 -97.30
N GLU A 130 67.10 -49.59 -97.51
CA GLU A 130 67.38 -48.68 -98.64
C GLU A 130 68.78 -48.05 -98.53
N ILE A 131 69.22 -47.68 -97.32
CA ILE A 131 70.60 -47.22 -97.08
C ILE A 131 71.61 -48.36 -97.27
N GLU A 132 71.33 -49.55 -96.74
CA GLU A 132 72.23 -50.71 -96.86
C GLU A 132 72.38 -51.20 -98.31
N SER A 133 71.36 -50.99 -99.16
CA SER A 133 71.41 -51.30 -100.59
C SER A 133 72.39 -50.45 -101.40
N GLY A 134 72.88 -49.32 -100.84
CA GLY A 134 73.86 -48.43 -101.49
C GLY A 134 73.38 -47.76 -102.77
N SER A 135 72.08 -47.77 -103.05
CA SER A 135 71.47 -47.24 -104.29
C SER A 135 71.09 -45.75 -104.22
N LEU A 136 71.23 -45.14 -103.04
CA LEU A 136 70.84 -43.75 -102.78
C LEU A 136 72.00 -42.77 -102.99
N MET A 137 71.69 -41.53 -103.37
CA MET A 137 72.71 -40.48 -103.37
C MET A 137 73.04 -40.02 -101.94
N LEU A 138 74.26 -39.53 -101.68
CA LEU A 138 74.70 -39.05 -100.36
C LEU A 138 73.72 -38.05 -99.68
N VAL A 139 73.01 -37.24 -100.47
CA VAL A 139 72.00 -36.30 -99.97
C VAL A 139 70.75 -37.03 -99.47
N GLU A 140 70.35 -38.10 -100.14
CA GLU A 140 69.20 -38.94 -99.82
C GLU A 140 69.49 -39.82 -98.60
N GLU A 141 70.68 -40.42 -98.51
CA GLU A 141 71.14 -41.14 -97.30
C GLU A 141 71.09 -40.24 -96.06
N LYS A 142 71.59 -39.00 -96.18
CA LYS A 142 71.54 -38.03 -95.07
C LYS A 142 70.11 -37.64 -94.70
N LYS A 143 69.17 -37.61 -95.65
CA LYS A 143 67.74 -37.39 -95.38
C LYS A 143 67.12 -38.62 -94.72
N ALA A 144 67.40 -39.83 -95.20
CA ALA A 144 66.93 -41.09 -94.65
C ALA A 144 67.43 -41.30 -93.21
N LEU A 145 68.69 -40.99 -92.90
CA LEU A 145 69.23 -41.02 -91.53
C LEU A 145 68.54 -40.00 -90.60
N LYS A 146 68.23 -38.81 -91.10
CA LYS A 146 67.42 -37.82 -90.35
C LYS A 146 65.99 -38.31 -90.12
N GLU A 147 65.41 -39.00 -91.09
CA GLU A 147 64.08 -39.60 -90.96
C GLU A 147 64.08 -40.77 -89.97
N ILE A 148 65.08 -41.66 -90.01
CA ILE A 148 65.26 -42.76 -89.05
C ILE A 148 65.40 -42.23 -87.63
N THR A 149 66.21 -41.18 -87.42
CA THR A 149 66.35 -40.57 -86.08
C THR A 149 65.05 -39.89 -85.61
N ALA A 150 64.28 -39.28 -86.51
CA ALA A 150 62.95 -38.75 -86.20
C ALA A 150 61.94 -39.87 -85.88
N LEU A 151 61.93 -40.96 -86.65
CA LEU A 151 61.07 -42.13 -86.42
C LEU A 151 61.43 -42.88 -85.13
N ASN A 152 62.71 -42.93 -84.75
CA ASN A 152 63.13 -43.51 -83.47
C ASN A 152 62.68 -42.67 -82.26
N LYS A 153 62.66 -41.33 -82.37
CA LYS A 153 62.06 -40.46 -81.36
C LYS A 153 60.54 -40.69 -81.28
N LEU A 154 59.89 -40.73 -82.44
CA LEU A 154 58.46 -41.03 -82.56
C LEU A 154 58.08 -42.38 -81.93
N LYS A 155 58.92 -43.41 -82.14
CA LYS A 155 58.75 -44.74 -81.56
C LYS A 155 58.67 -44.69 -80.03
N LYS A 156 59.55 -43.89 -79.39
CA LYS A 156 59.53 -43.66 -77.94
C LYS A 156 58.25 -42.95 -77.48
N ASP A 157 57.79 -41.94 -78.24
CA ASP A 157 56.55 -41.22 -77.93
C ASP A 157 55.30 -42.12 -78.05
N PHE A 158 55.30 -43.06 -79.01
CA PHE A 158 54.23 -44.05 -79.20
C PHE A 158 54.25 -45.18 -78.16
N ALA A 159 55.41 -45.58 -77.63
CA ALA A 159 55.48 -46.56 -76.54
C ALA A 159 54.74 -46.05 -75.27
N GLY A 160 54.82 -44.74 -74.98
CA GLY A 160 54.04 -44.13 -73.90
C GLY A 160 52.53 -44.07 -74.18
N ILE A 161 52.11 -44.08 -75.45
CA ILE A 161 50.68 -44.11 -75.83
C ILE A 161 50.05 -45.48 -75.51
N GLU A 162 50.78 -46.58 -75.71
CA GLU A 162 50.27 -47.93 -75.37
C GLU A 162 49.98 -48.08 -73.87
N GLU A 163 50.82 -47.51 -73.00
CA GLU A 163 50.60 -47.49 -71.56
C GLU A 163 49.36 -46.66 -71.19
N ILE A 164 49.18 -45.50 -71.82
CA ILE A 164 47.99 -44.65 -71.63
C ILE A 164 46.73 -45.38 -72.11
N GLN A 165 46.81 -46.12 -73.23
CA GLN A 165 45.69 -46.89 -73.77
C GLN A 165 45.28 -48.03 -72.84
N LYS A 166 46.24 -48.81 -72.32
CA LYS A 166 45.97 -49.83 -71.29
C LYS A 166 45.32 -49.22 -70.05
N SER A 167 45.74 -48.02 -69.67
CA SER A 167 45.14 -47.28 -68.55
C SER A 167 43.71 -46.82 -68.83
N ILE A 168 43.40 -46.39 -70.06
CA ILE A 168 42.02 -46.06 -70.49
C ILE A 168 41.13 -47.29 -70.43
N ASP A 169 41.58 -48.44 -70.92
CA ASP A 169 40.77 -49.65 -70.95
C ASP A 169 40.52 -50.20 -69.54
N ALA A 170 41.50 -50.08 -68.63
CA ALA A 170 41.31 -50.34 -67.20
C ALA A 170 40.27 -49.39 -66.57
N ASP A 171 40.32 -48.09 -66.89
CA ASP A 171 39.35 -47.12 -66.38
C ASP A 171 37.94 -47.32 -66.95
N LYS A 172 37.82 -47.76 -68.22
CA LYS A 172 36.53 -48.17 -68.81
C LYS A 172 35.96 -49.40 -68.12
N ALA A 173 36.78 -50.38 -67.78
CA ALA A 173 36.37 -51.55 -67.01
C ALA A 173 35.82 -51.13 -65.64
N LYS A 174 36.52 -50.24 -64.92
CA LYS A 174 36.03 -49.67 -63.65
C LYS A 174 34.68 -48.97 -63.80
N ILE A 175 34.45 -48.22 -64.89
CA ILE A 175 33.13 -47.60 -65.14
C ILE A 175 32.05 -48.65 -65.36
N ALA A 176 32.35 -49.74 -66.07
CA ALA A 176 31.40 -50.83 -66.25
C ALA A 176 31.04 -51.49 -64.91
N ASP A 177 32.02 -51.69 -64.02
CA ASP A 177 31.81 -52.22 -62.67
C ASP A 177 31.01 -51.25 -61.78
N LEU A 178 31.30 -49.94 -61.86
CA LEU A 178 30.52 -48.93 -61.15
C LEU A 178 29.08 -48.84 -61.65
N ARG A 179 28.85 -48.99 -62.96
CA ARG A 179 27.49 -49.01 -63.54
C ARG A 179 26.72 -50.27 -63.15
N SER A 180 27.39 -51.42 -63.07
CA SER A 180 26.75 -52.67 -62.62
C SER A 180 26.37 -52.56 -61.13
N SER A 181 27.24 -52.00 -60.28
CA SER A 181 26.91 -51.74 -58.87
C SER A 181 25.75 -50.74 -58.69
N LEU A 182 25.59 -49.76 -59.57
CA LEU A 182 24.45 -48.85 -59.52
C LEU A 182 23.10 -49.57 -59.73
N SER A 183 23.09 -50.63 -60.55
CA SER A 183 21.88 -51.41 -60.83
C SER A 183 21.46 -52.32 -59.67
N SER A 184 22.39 -52.72 -58.81
CA SER A 184 22.10 -53.53 -57.63
C SER A 184 21.60 -52.70 -56.44
N VAL A 185 21.85 -51.40 -56.43
CA VAL A 185 21.30 -50.46 -55.42
C VAL A 185 19.83 -50.14 -55.76
N SER A 186 18.94 -51.09 -55.51
CA SER A 186 17.49 -50.92 -55.64
C SER A 186 16.87 -50.29 -54.39
N ASN A 187 15.99 -49.30 -54.57
CA ASN A 187 15.22 -48.65 -53.49
C ASN A 187 13.77 -49.18 -53.40
N LYS A 188 13.42 -50.21 -54.17
CA LYS A 188 12.01 -50.65 -54.29
C LYS A 188 11.45 -51.18 -52.97
N GLU A 189 12.24 -51.94 -52.22
CA GLU A 189 11.80 -52.52 -50.93
C GLU A 189 11.65 -51.44 -49.85
N ALA A 190 12.61 -50.53 -49.73
CA ALA A 190 12.53 -49.43 -48.77
C ALA A 190 11.38 -48.45 -49.14
N GLN A 191 11.12 -48.23 -50.42
CA GLN A 191 9.95 -47.46 -50.88
C GLN A 191 8.62 -48.16 -50.54
N ALA A 192 8.51 -49.48 -50.78
CA ALA A 192 7.31 -50.23 -50.43
C ALA A 192 7.03 -50.22 -48.91
N LYS A 193 8.08 -50.41 -48.09
CA LYS A 193 7.98 -50.29 -46.63
C LYS A 193 7.57 -48.88 -46.19
N PHE A 194 8.14 -47.84 -46.80
CA PHE A 194 7.75 -46.46 -46.53
C PHE A 194 6.26 -46.21 -46.82
N GLU A 195 5.78 -46.65 -47.99
CA GLU A 195 4.37 -46.50 -48.37
C GLU A 195 3.41 -47.28 -47.47
N GLN A 196 3.82 -48.46 -47.00
CA GLN A 196 3.02 -49.23 -46.06
C GLN A 196 2.96 -48.57 -44.68
N ILE A 197 4.12 -48.22 -44.10
CA ILE A 197 4.20 -47.58 -42.78
C ILE A 197 3.45 -46.25 -42.77
N THR A 198 3.54 -45.46 -43.84
CA THR A 198 2.81 -44.18 -43.95
C THR A 198 1.30 -44.38 -44.02
N LYS A 199 0.81 -45.43 -44.71
CA LYS A 199 -0.62 -45.79 -44.71
C LYS A 199 -1.08 -46.23 -43.33
N ASP A 200 -0.33 -47.08 -42.66
CA ASP A 200 -0.67 -47.58 -41.31
C ASP A 200 -0.69 -46.43 -40.30
N LEU A 201 0.26 -45.49 -40.37
CA LEU A 201 0.27 -44.28 -39.56
C LEU A 201 -0.93 -43.35 -39.85
N ALA A 202 -1.32 -43.21 -41.13
CA ALA A 202 -2.48 -42.41 -41.51
C ALA A 202 -3.78 -43.02 -40.98
N GLU A 203 -3.91 -44.35 -41.01
CA GLU A 203 -5.07 -45.05 -40.47
C GLU A 203 -5.16 -44.92 -38.94
N ILE A 204 -4.05 -45.09 -38.22
CA ILE A 204 -4.00 -44.89 -36.75
C ILE A 204 -4.33 -43.44 -36.39
N THR A 205 -3.85 -42.48 -37.18
CA THR A 205 -4.13 -41.06 -36.95
C THR A 205 -5.62 -40.78 -37.14
N SER A 206 -6.20 -41.20 -38.28
CA SER A 206 -7.63 -41.04 -38.58
C SER A 206 -8.54 -41.67 -37.51
N LYS A 207 -8.21 -42.87 -37.02
CA LYS A 207 -8.93 -43.53 -35.91
C LYS A 207 -8.93 -42.69 -34.64
N ASN A 208 -7.82 -42.02 -34.35
CA ASN A 208 -7.65 -41.22 -33.13
C ASN A 208 -8.06 -39.75 -33.29
N ASP A 209 -8.30 -39.25 -34.50
CA ASP A 209 -8.63 -37.84 -34.77
C ASP A 209 -9.87 -37.38 -33.99
N ALA A 210 -10.91 -38.20 -33.92
CA ALA A 210 -12.11 -37.87 -33.16
C ALA A 210 -11.83 -37.77 -31.65
N ILE A 211 -10.90 -38.58 -31.13
CA ILE A 211 -10.49 -38.56 -29.72
C ILE A 211 -9.66 -37.30 -29.44
N TYR A 212 -8.73 -36.96 -30.33
CA TYR A 212 -7.92 -35.75 -30.21
C TYR A 212 -8.78 -34.48 -30.27
N LYS A 213 -9.71 -34.38 -31.22
CA LYS A 213 -10.66 -33.25 -31.28
C LYS A 213 -11.46 -33.10 -29.99
N LYS A 214 -11.99 -34.21 -29.43
CA LYS A 214 -12.69 -34.19 -28.14
C LYS A 214 -11.79 -33.76 -26.99
N ARG A 215 -10.53 -34.23 -26.95
CA ARG A 215 -9.55 -33.77 -25.94
C ARG A 215 -9.28 -32.28 -26.05
N ASP A 216 -9.10 -31.77 -27.27
CA ASP A 216 -8.83 -30.35 -27.50
C ASP A 216 -10.03 -29.49 -27.09
N GLU A 217 -11.25 -29.92 -27.37
CA GLU A 217 -12.47 -29.27 -26.88
C GLU A 217 -12.54 -29.24 -25.34
N ILE A 218 -12.28 -30.38 -24.68
CA ILE A 218 -12.28 -30.46 -23.21
C ILE A 218 -11.18 -29.57 -22.63
N TYR A 219 -10.00 -29.56 -23.24
CA TYR A 219 -8.88 -28.71 -22.84
C TYR A 219 -9.23 -27.22 -22.96
N ASN A 220 -9.82 -26.80 -24.08
CA ASN A 220 -10.24 -25.42 -24.31
C ASN A 220 -11.33 -25.00 -23.31
N LYS A 221 -12.33 -25.85 -23.05
CA LYS A 221 -13.36 -25.62 -22.02
C LYS A 221 -12.74 -25.47 -20.63
N ARG A 222 -11.80 -26.36 -20.26
CA ARG A 222 -11.08 -26.28 -18.98
C ARG A 222 -10.28 -24.99 -18.88
N LYS A 223 -9.61 -24.58 -19.96
CA LYS A 223 -8.84 -23.32 -20.00
C LYS A 223 -9.75 -22.11 -19.80
N ALA A 224 -10.90 -22.06 -20.47
CA ALA A 224 -11.89 -21.00 -20.31
C ALA A 224 -12.39 -20.90 -18.85
N LEU A 225 -12.78 -22.02 -18.25
CA LEU A 225 -13.22 -22.06 -16.85
C LEU A 225 -12.14 -21.64 -15.85
N ASN A 226 -10.87 -22.00 -16.11
CA ASN A 226 -9.77 -21.52 -15.25
C ASN A 226 -9.60 -20.01 -15.36
N ASN A 227 -9.70 -19.44 -16.55
CA ASN A 227 -9.64 -17.99 -16.74
C ASN A 227 -10.79 -17.29 -16.00
N GLU A 228 -12.02 -17.81 -16.10
CA GLU A 228 -13.17 -17.30 -15.34
C GLU A 228 -12.94 -17.37 -13.82
N LYS A 229 -12.39 -18.47 -13.32
CA LYS A 229 -11.99 -18.60 -11.90
C LYS A 229 -10.96 -17.53 -11.50
N PHE A 230 -9.96 -17.27 -12.35
CA PHE A 230 -8.96 -16.24 -12.06
C PHE A 230 -9.57 -14.82 -12.01
N GLU A 231 -10.51 -14.52 -12.91
CA GLU A 231 -11.23 -13.24 -12.89
C GLU A 231 -12.07 -13.07 -11.63
N LEU A 232 -12.80 -14.11 -11.19
CA LEU A 232 -13.56 -14.07 -9.94
C LEU A 232 -12.63 -13.89 -8.72
N LEU A 233 -11.48 -14.55 -8.69
CA LEU A 233 -10.48 -14.36 -7.63
C LEU A 233 -9.88 -12.96 -7.65
N LYS A 234 -9.68 -12.36 -8.83
CA LYS A 234 -9.26 -10.96 -8.98
C LYS A 234 -10.32 -10.01 -8.43
N GLN A 235 -11.60 -10.25 -8.71
CA GLN A 235 -12.71 -9.46 -8.14
C GLN A 235 -12.77 -9.58 -6.60
N ILE A 236 -12.58 -10.77 -6.04
CA ILE A 236 -12.53 -10.96 -4.58
C ILE A 236 -11.38 -10.16 -3.95
N ARG A 237 -10.19 -10.16 -4.58
CA ARG A 237 -9.05 -9.34 -4.12
C ARG A 237 -9.39 -7.86 -4.13
N LYS A 238 -9.89 -7.33 -5.25
CA LYS A 238 -10.33 -5.92 -5.34
C LYS A 238 -11.34 -5.54 -4.26
N ILE A 239 -12.36 -6.37 -4.02
CA ILE A 239 -13.36 -6.12 -2.96
C ILE A 239 -12.73 -6.06 -1.56
N ARG A 240 -11.71 -6.88 -1.30
CA ARG A 240 -10.97 -6.86 -0.03
C ARG A 240 -10.11 -5.61 0.08
N ASP A 241 -9.35 -5.29 -0.96
CA ASP A 241 -8.46 -4.14 -1.01
C ASP A 241 -9.25 -2.83 -0.85
N ASP A 242 -10.38 -2.68 -1.56
CA ASP A 242 -11.29 -1.54 -1.45
C ASP A 242 -11.85 -1.38 -0.03
N PHE A 243 -12.20 -2.51 0.61
CA PHE A 243 -12.71 -2.49 1.98
C PHE A 243 -11.61 -2.12 2.98
N ASP A 244 -10.41 -2.68 2.82
CA ASP A 244 -9.29 -2.43 3.71
C ASP A 244 -8.83 -0.96 3.59
N ALA A 245 -8.84 -0.38 2.39
CA ALA A 245 -8.63 1.05 2.18
C ALA A 245 -9.69 1.91 2.89
N LYS A 246 -10.98 1.58 2.72
CA LYS A 246 -12.09 2.27 3.43
C LYS A 246 -11.97 2.12 4.95
N PHE A 247 -11.54 0.96 5.43
CA PHE A 247 -11.37 0.69 6.85
C PHE A 247 -10.15 1.40 7.46
N LYS A 248 -9.06 1.52 6.69
CA LYS A 248 -7.90 2.33 7.06
C LYS A 248 -8.28 3.80 7.20
N LYS A 249 -9.01 4.36 6.23
CA LYS A 249 -9.55 5.73 6.29
C LYS A 249 -10.45 5.93 7.51
N PHE A 250 -11.39 5.01 7.74
CA PHE A 250 -12.25 5.03 8.92
C PHE A 250 -11.47 5.06 10.25
N LYS A 251 -10.43 4.22 10.39
CA LYS A 251 -9.57 4.22 11.58
C LYS A 251 -8.82 5.54 11.75
N GLN A 252 -8.24 6.05 10.67
CA GLN A 252 -7.54 7.34 10.68
C GLN A 252 -8.49 8.48 11.10
N ASP A 253 -9.71 8.50 10.58
CA ASP A 253 -10.71 9.51 10.95
C ASP A 253 -11.11 9.41 12.43
N MET A 254 -11.31 8.19 12.95
CA MET A 254 -11.61 7.96 14.37
C MET A 254 -10.46 8.41 15.28
N ASP A 255 -9.21 8.08 14.93
CA ASP A 255 -8.04 8.49 15.70
C ASP A 255 -7.84 10.01 15.65
N ASN A 256 -8.08 10.62 14.49
CA ASN A 256 -8.02 12.07 14.29
C ASN A 256 -9.09 12.80 15.11
N GLU A 257 -10.32 12.28 15.15
CA GLU A 257 -11.40 12.84 15.96
C GLU A 257 -11.10 12.69 17.45
N ARG A 258 -10.56 11.54 17.88
CA ARG A 258 -10.14 11.32 19.27
C ARG A 258 -9.06 12.30 19.69
N LYS A 259 -8.00 12.46 18.88
CA LYS A 259 -6.91 13.40 19.16
C LYS A 259 -7.43 14.84 19.24
N LYS A 260 -8.27 15.24 18.28
CA LYS A 260 -8.87 16.57 18.29
C LYS A 260 -9.65 16.81 19.59
N ARG A 261 -10.49 15.86 19.99
CA ARG A 261 -11.28 16.00 21.22
C ARG A 261 -10.42 16.10 22.47
N GLN A 262 -9.36 15.30 22.58
CA GLN A 262 -8.44 15.38 23.72
C GLN A 262 -7.72 16.73 23.80
N GLU A 263 -7.53 17.40 22.67
CA GLU A 263 -6.92 18.74 22.61
C GLU A 263 -7.96 19.81 22.97
N ASP A 264 -9.16 19.72 22.40
CA ASP A 264 -10.29 20.61 22.74
C ASP A 264 -10.65 20.53 24.24
N GLU A 265 -10.64 19.32 24.82
CA GLU A 265 -10.92 19.08 26.26
C GLU A 265 -9.84 19.70 27.15
N LYS A 266 -8.55 19.51 26.83
CA LYS A 266 -7.43 20.09 27.60
C LYS A 266 -7.45 21.62 27.56
N ALA A 267 -7.64 22.19 26.37
CA ALA A 267 -7.71 23.63 26.20
C ALA A 267 -8.89 24.21 26.99
N TYR A 268 -10.03 23.51 27.00
CA TYR A 268 -11.21 23.91 27.78
C TYR A 268 -10.98 23.80 29.29
N GLU A 269 -10.38 22.71 29.79
CA GLU A 269 -10.04 22.54 31.22
C GLU A 269 -9.11 23.65 31.72
N LEU A 270 -8.04 23.97 30.98
CA LEU A 270 -7.13 25.07 31.31
C LEU A 270 -7.86 26.43 31.29
N SER A 271 -8.82 26.61 30.37
CA SER A 271 -9.63 27.83 30.31
C SER A 271 -10.57 27.98 31.50
N LEU A 272 -11.11 26.87 32.02
CA LEU A 272 -11.98 26.85 33.19
C LEU A 272 -11.18 27.15 34.45
N GLU A 273 -10.03 26.48 34.64
CA GLU A 273 -9.12 26.75 35.76
C GLU A 273 -8.71 28.22 35.79
N ARG A 274 -8.37 28.80 34.63
CA ARG A 274 -8.05 30.22 34.54
C ARG A 274 -9.23 31.12 34.92
N LYS A 275 -10.46 30.79 34.53
CA LYS A 275 -11.67 31.56 34.91
C LYS A 275 -11.94 31.48 36.41
N ASP A 276 -11.79 30.30 37.01
CA ASP A 276 -11.98 30.09 38.44
C ASP A 276 -10.96 30.91 39.25
N LEU A 277 -9.68 30.90 38.84
CA LEU A 277 -8.64 31.72 39.48
C LEU A 277 -8.87 33.23 39.31
N LEU A 278 -9.41 33.66 38.16
CA LEU A 278 -9.79 35.07 37.95
C LEU A 278 -10.95 35.49 38.85
N GLN A 279 -11.94 34.63 39.06
CA GLN A 279 -13.03 34.88 40.01
C GLN A 279 -12.51 34.94 41.45
N GLU A 280 -11.59 34.04 41.84
CA GLU A 280 -10.96 34.07 43.16
C GLU A 280 -10.19 35.38 43.40
N ILE A 281 -9.46 35.87 42.39
CA ILE A 281 -8.79 37.17 42.45
C ILE A 281 -9.81 38.30 42.65
N GLU A 282 -10.89 38.33 41.87
CA GLU A 282 -11.92 39.37 41.94
C GLU A 282 -12.61 39.39 43.31
N ASP A 283 -12.92 38.21 43.86
CA ASP A 283 -13.51 38.07 45.19
C ASP A 283 -12.54 38.54 46.27
N LEU A 284 -11.26 38.12 46.23
CA LEU A 284 -10.24 38.59 47.18
C LEU A 284 -10.03 40.11 47.11
N GLU A 285 -10.06 40.71 45.92
CA GLU A 285 -9.97 42.16 45.75
C GLU A 285 -11.22 42.88 46.30
N LYS A 286 -12.42 42.33 46.12
CA LYS A 286 -13.65 42.87 46.74
C LYS A 286 -13.59 42.80 48.26
N PHE A 287 -13.24 41.65 48.83
CA PHE A 287 -13.14 41.46 50.28
C PHE A 287 -12.02 42.32 50.91
N SER A 288 -10.90 42.51 50.21
CA SER A 288 -9.79 43.35 50.68
C SER A 288 -10.12 44.84 50.76
N ASN A 289 -11.10 45.32 49.96
CA ASN A 289 -11.51 46.72 49.91
C ASN A 289 -12.66 47.06 50.87
N VAL A 290 -13.35 46.06 51.44
CA VAL A 290 -14.38 46.28 52.46
C VAL A 290 -13.70 46.34 53.83
N SER A 291 -13.71 47.53 54.43
CA SER A 291 -13.29 47.69 55.82
C SER A 291 -14.41 47.18 56.74
N ASP A 292 -14.38 45.89 57.08
CA ASP A 292 -15.23 45.35 58.14
C ASP A 292 -14.84 46.03 59.46
N SER A 293 -15.68 46.98 59.91
CA SER A 293 -15.54 47.52 61.27
C SER A 293 -15.71 46.36 62.24
N SER A 294 -14.83 46.22 63.23
CA SER A 294 -15.00 45.10 64.16
C SER A 294 -16.35 45.21 64.87
N GLU A 295 -16.92 44.03 65.17
CA GLU A 295 -18.12 43.95 66.01
C GLU A 295 -17.93 44.70 67.33
N GLN A 296 -16.69 44.82 67.82
CA GLN A 296 -16.34 45.56 69.02
C GLN A 296 -16.54 47.07 68.82
N VAL A 297 -16.04 47.65 67.72
CA VAL A 297 -16.28 49.06 67.37
C VAL A 297 -17.77 49.35 67.17
N GLU A 298 -18.52 48.46 66.51
CA GLU A 298 -19.98 48.62 66.40
C GLU A 298 -20.68 48.54 67.75
N ASN A 299 -20.25 47.63 68.62
CA ASN A 299 -20.83 47.47 69.95
C ASN A 299 -20.51 48.67 70.85
N ILE A 300 -19.32 49.27 70.76
CA ILE A 300 -19.00 50.51 71.47
C ILE A 300 -19.82 51.69 70.91
N LYS A 301 -20.02 51.78 69.60
CA LYS A 301 -20.89 52.81 69.01
C LYS A 301 -22.34 52.66 69.47
N ARG A 302 -22.87 51.43 69.50
CA ARG A 302 -24.22 51.11 70.00
C ARG A 302 -24.38 51.42 71.49
N THR A 303 -23.36 51.16 72.32
CA THR A 303 -23.43 51.51 73.75
C THR A 303 -23.44 53.00 73.96
N ILE A 304 -22.56 53.75 73.30
CA ILE A 304 -22.54 55.22 73.39
C ILE A 304 -23.89 55.82 72.97
N LEU A 305 -24.50 55.34 71.88
CA LEU A 305 -25.86 55.74 71.46
C LEU A 305 -26.96 55.42 72.49
N LEU A 306 -26.79 54.32 73.24
CA LEU A 306 -27.72 53.91 74.28
C LEU A 306 -27.56 54.73 75.58
N LEU A 307 -26.36 55.26 75.84
CA LEU A 307 -26.08 56.20 76.95
C LEU A 307 -26.47 57.65 76.60
N ASP A 308 -26.20 58.10 75.37
CA ASP A 308 -26.56 59.44 74.88
C ASP A 308 -27.23 59.34 73.49
N PRO A 309 -28.58 59.33 73.46
CA PRO A 309 -29.34 59.27 72.21
C PRO A 309 -29.20 60.51 71.31
N LYS A 310 -28.62 61.61 71.82
CA LYS A 310 -28.36 62.83 71.04
C LYS A 310 -26.92 62.90 70.51
N PHE A 311 -26.07 61.96 70.90
CA PHE A 311 -24.68 61.91 70.45
C PHE A 311 -24.61 61.54 68.97
N GLN A 312 -23.97 62.38 68.17
CA GLN A 312 -23.72 62.12 66.76
C GLN A 312 -22.24 61.73 66.59
N PHE A 313 -21.98 60.56 66.01
CA PHE A 313 -20.63 60.20 65.62
C PHE A 313 -20.23 60.98 64.37
N GLU A 314 -19.03 61.57 64.39
CA GLU A 314 -18.49 62.30 63.23
C GLU A 314 -18.33 61.40 61.99
N ASP A 315 -18.17 60.09 62.19
CA ASP A 315 -18.01 59.10 61.11
C ASP A 315 -19.31 58.82 60.33
N GLU A 316 -20.48 59.09 60.89
CA GLU A 316 -21.78 58.73 60.27
C GLU A 316 -22.31 59.78 59.30
N ASN A 317 -21.71 60.98 59.26
CA ASN A 317 -22.07 62.02 58.30
C ASN A 317 -21.44 61.83 56.90
N LYS A 318 -20.76 60.70 56.67
CA LYS A 318 -20.18 60.35 55.36
C LYS A 318 -20.37 58.88 55.02
N SER A 319 -21.60 58.36 55.05
CA SER A 319 -21.92 57.15 54.30
C SER A 319 -23.41 57.07 53.89
N SER A 320 -23.57 56.89 52.58
CA SER A 320 -24.73 56.53 51.75
C SER A 320 -26.05 56.08 52.43
N PRO A 321 -27.23 56.49 51.93
CA PRO A 321 -28.52 56.12 52.49
C PRO A 321 -28.85 54.67 52.11
N LEU A 322 -28.44 53.71 52.94
CA LEU A 322 -28.97 52.35 52.90
C LEU A 322 -29.91 52.14 54.09
N SER A 323 -31.10 52.72 53.95
CA SER A 323 -32.25 52.33 54.75
C SER A 323 -32.49 50.83 54.55
N LEU A 324 -32.41 50.07 55.65
CA LEU A 324 -32.98 48.73 55.75
C LEU A 324 -34.47 48.78 55.39
N LYS A 325 -34.77 48.61 54.11
CA LYS A 325 -36.07 48.13 53.66
C LYS A 325 -35.96 46.64 53.53
N ASN A 326 -36.66 45.94 54.41
CA ASN A 326 -37.07 44.55 54.24
C ASN A 326 -37.58 44.32 52.81
N SER A 327 -36.75 43.73 51.95
CA SER A 327 -37.14 43.19 50.66
C SER A 327 -37.59 41.74 50.86
N SER A 328 -38.80 41.56 51.37
CA SER A 328 -39.60 40.39 51.01
C SER A 328 -40.11 40.60 49.59
N SER A 329 -39.25 40.35 48.60
CA SER A 329 -39.64 40.30 47.18
C SER A 329 -39.27 38.93 46.65
N VAL A 330 -40.26 38.03 46.72
CA VAL A 330 -40.32 36.84 45.88
C VAL A 330 -40.43 37.35 44.44
N ASP A 331 -39.33 37.26 43.70
CA ASP A 331 -39.33 37.51 42.27
C ASP A 331 -40.18 36.44 41.57
N ASN A 332 -41.44 36.80 41.29
CA ASN A 332 -42.28 36.11 40.32
C ASN A 332 -41.70 36.36 38.92
N LYS A 333 -40.72 35.55 38.52
CA LYS A 333 -40.38 35.42 37.09
C LYS A 333 -41.54 34.73 36.39
N LYS A 334 -42.22 35.53 35.56
CA LYS A 334 -43.22 35.14 34.58
C LYS A 334 -42.65 34.01 33.70
N VAL A 335 -43.16 32.80 33.89
CA VAL A 335 -42.88 31.66 33.02
C VAL A 335 -43.62 31.92 31.71
N GLU A 336 -42.88 32.11 30.62
CA GLU A 336 -43.46 32.08 29.27
C GLU A 336 -43.93 30.66 28.96
N GLU A 337 -45.16 30.54 28.44
CA GLU A 337 -45.75 29.28 28.01
C GLU A 337 -44.92 28.65 26.88
N ILE A 338 -44.21 27.57 27.20
CA ILE A 338 -43.57 26.72 26.20
C ILE A 338 -44.69 25.90 25.53
N LYS A 339 -45.01 26.23 24.27
CA LYS A 339 -45.90 25.41 23.44
C LYS A 339 -45.20 24.11 23.07
N LEU A 340 -45.64 22.99 23.65
CA LEU A 340 -45.20 21.66 23.25
C LEU A 340 -45.79 21.28 21.87
N PRO A 341 -45.00 20.74 20.93
CA PRO A 341 -45.51 20.17 19.68
C PRO A 341 -46.27 18.86 19.92
N GLU A 342 -47.22 18.56 19.03
CA GLU A 342 -48.36 17.63 19.16
C GLU A 342 -48.04 16.15 19.45
N ASN A 343 -46.76 15.76 19.57
CA ASN A 343 -46.34 14.36 19.79
C ASN A 343 -45.15 14.23 20.77
N ALA A 344 -45.21 14.88 21.94
CA ALA A 344 -44.22 14.72 23.00
C ALA A 344 -44.86 14.18 24.30
N GLU A 345 -44.53 12.93 24.67
CA GLU A 345 -44.90 12.36 25.97
C GLU A 345 -43.89 12.76 27.05
N ILE A 346 -44.39 13.33 28.14
CA ILE A 346 -43.58 13.72 29.30
C ILE A 346 -43.42 12.50 30.20
N ILE A 347 -42.24 11.89 30.20
CA ILE A 347 -41.89 10.81 31.14
C ILE A 347 -41.49 11.47 32.47
N LYS A 348 -42.35 11.35 33.48
CA LYS A 348 -42.03 11.73 34.87
C LYS A 348 -41.02 10.72 35.42
N LYS A 349 -39.80 11.19 35.72
CA LYS A 349 -38.84 10.43 36.55
C LYS A 349 -39.36 10.40 37.98
N GLU A 350 -39.68 9.21 38.47
CA GLU A 350 -39.92 8.96 39.88
C GLU A 350 -38.63 9.25 40.66
N LYS A 351 -38.71 10.14 41.65
CA LYS A 351 -37.64 10.37 42.60
C LYS A 351 -37.81 9.36 43.72
N GLU A 352 -36.84 8.46 43.88
CA GLU A 352 -36.72 7.64 45.07
C GLU A 352 -36.49 8.54 46.29
N GLU A 353 -37.47 8.55 47.20
CA GLU A 353 -37.36 9.14 48.53
C GLU A 353 -36.43 8.28 49.39
N PHE A 354 -35.13 8.48 49.24
CA PHE A 354 -34.14 7.92 50.15
C PHE A 354 -33.96 8.88 51.33
N PHE A 355 -34.22 8.36 52.53
CA PHE A 355 -33.92 8.94 53.86
C PHE A 355 -35.03 9.78 54.55
N SER A 356 -36.06 9.11 55.07
CA SER A 356 -36.92 9.64 56.14
C SER A 356 -36.37 9.28 57.52
N ALA A 357 -35.63 10.20 58.15
CA ALA A 357 -35.21 10.06 59.54
C ALA A 357 -36.33 10.55 60.49
N THR A 358 -36.93 9.61 61.21
CA THR A 358 -37.89 9.81 62.30
C THR A 358 -37.24 10.49 63.51
N ALA A 359 -37.79 11.63 63.96
CA ALA A 359 -37.59 12.16 65.30
C ALA A 359 -38.92 12.68 65.89
N PRO A 360 -39.32 12.26 67.11
CA PRO A 360 -40.63 12.59 67.67
C PRO A 360 -40.68 13.94 68.38
N LYS A 361 -41.87 14.54 68.25
CA LYS A 361 -42.33 15.83 68.81
C LYS A 361 -42.28 15.89 70.35
N GLY A 362 -41.58 16.88 70.90
CA GLY A 362 -41.70 17.34 72.28
C GLY A 362 -42.58 18.61 72.38
N LYS A 363 -43.58 18.59 73.26
CA LYS A 363 -44.60 19.64 73.45
C LYS A 363 -44.54 20.15 74.90
N LYS A 364 -44.30 21.45 75.11
CA LYS A 364 -44.56 22.30 76.32
C LYS A 364 -43.60 23.51 76.23
N GLY A 365 -43.95 24.78 76.42
CA GLY A 365 -45.17 25.49 76.78
C GLY A 365 -44.79 26.98 76.93
N LYS A 366 -45.62 27.90 76.44
CA LYS A 366 -45.48 29.36 76.63
C LYS A 366 -45.75 29.74 78.09
N LYS A 367 -44.90 30.57 78.69
CA LYS A 367 -45.32 31.61 79.65
C LYS A 367 -44.48 32.87 79.45
N ASN A 368 -45.15 34.00 79.63
CA ASN A 368 -44.77 35.33 79.20
C ASN A 368 -44.75 36.26 80.43
N LYS A 369 -43.95 37.34 80.35
CA LYS A 369 -43.92 38.56 81.20
C LYS A 369 -43.19 38.42 82.57
N LYS A 370 -42.51 39.44 83.10
CA LYS A 370 -42.65 40.91 83.00
C LYS A 370 -41.29 41.64 83.06
N ALA A 371 -41.22 42.79 82.40
CA ALA A 371 -40.19 43.82 82.55
C ALA A 371 -40.28 44.49 83.93
N ASN A 372 -39.12 44.78 84.52
CA ASN A 372 -38.98 45.69 85.66
C ASN A 372 -37.98 46.80 85.30
N LYS A 373 -38.35 48.02 85.68
CA LYS A 373 -37.54 49.25 85.56
C LYS A 373 -36.31 49.13 86.45
N GLY A 374 -35.17 48.97 85.80
CA GLY A 374 -33.81 49.09 86.29
C GLY A 374 -32.97 49.39 85.05
N VAL A 375 -31.80 50.01 85.23
CA VAL A 375 -30.81 50.29 84.17
C VAL A 375 -30.94 49.26 83.05
N ASN A 376 -31.28 49.72 81.85
CA ASN A 376 -31.74 48.89 80.73
C ASN A 376 -30.84 47.65 80.64
N SER A 377 -31.38 46.43 80.81
CA SER A 377 -30.55 45.23 81.01
C SER A 377 -29.55 45.00 79.89
N ALA A 378 -29.89 45.47 78.68
CA ALA A 378 -29.02 45.52 77.50
C ALA A 378 -27.75 46.37 77.72
N LEU A 379 -27.87 47.51 78.40
CA LEU A 379 -26.80 48.47 78.69
C LEU A 379 -25.79 47.87 79.69
N VAL A 380 -26.31 47.19 80.73
CA VAL A 380 -25.47 46.47 81.72
C VAL A 380 -24.70 45.31 81.06
N THR A 381 -25.36 44.54 80.18
CA THR A 381 -24.69 43.45 79.46
C THR A 381 -23.61 43.97 78.52
N GLN A 382 -23.85 45.07 77.80
CA GLN A 382 -22.90 45.61 76.83
C GLN A 382 -21.70 46.29 77.52
N LEU A 383 -21.91 47.03 78.61
CA LEU A 383 -20.80 47.63 79.38
C LEU A 383 -19.95 46.56 80.09
N SER A 384 -20.57 45.48 80.57
CA SER A 384 -19.85 44.33 81.13
C SER A 384 -19.02 43.60 80.07
N LEU A 385 -19.52 43.45 78.84
CA LEU A 385 -18.78 42.85 77.72
C LEU A 385 -17.59 43.72 77.31
N LEU A 386 -17.71 45.04 77.41
CA LEU A 386 -16.66 46.02 77.10
C LEU A 386 -15.72 46.32 78.28
N ASN A 387 -15.89 45.64 79.42
CA ASN A 387 -15.13 45.84 80.67
C ASN A 387 -15.09 47.34 81.08
N VAL A 388 -16.22 48.05 81.00
CA VAL A 388 -16.37 49.44 81.47
C VAL A 388 -17.25 49.42 82.73
N SER A 389 -16.89 50.26 83.72
CA SER A 389 -17.61 50.34 85.00
C SER A 389 -19.08 50.72 84.78
N ILE A 390 -20.00 50.03 85.48
CA ILE A 390 -21.43 50.28 85.40
C ILE A 390 -21.74 51.58 86.16
N PRO A 391 -22.29 52.62 85.52
CA PRO A 391 -22.63 53.86 86.20
C PRO A 391 -23.76 53.63 87.22
N GLU A 392 -23.52 54.01 88.47
CA GLU A 392 -24.45 53.81 89.60
C GLU A 392 -25.60 54.84 89.63
N SER A 393 -25.49 55.95 88.90
CA SER A 393 -26.49 57.03 88.78
C SER A 393 -26.30 57.81 87.48
N GLU A 394 -27.32 58.56 87.02
CA GLU A 394 -27.32 59.30 85.75
C GLU A 394 -26.21 60.36 85.65
N ASP A 395 -25.69 60.83 86.78
CA ASP A 395 -24.63 61.85 86.86
C ASP A 395 -23.24 61.32 86.42
N LYS A 396 -23.04 59.99 86.38
CA LYS A 396 -21.77 59.33 85.98
C LYS A 396 -21.74 58.88 84.51
N TYR A 397 -22.79 59.19 83.74
CA TYR A 397 -22.83 58.93 82.30
C TYR A 397 -21.75 59.67 81.47
N PRO A 398 -21.38 60.94 81.73
CA PRO A 398 -20.35 61.61 80.92
C PRO A 398 -18.95 60.98 81.07
N GLU A 399 -18.54 60.59 82.29
CA GLU A 399 -17.25 59.92 82.54
C GLU A 399 -17.17 58.54 81.88
N THR A 400 -18.27 57.78 81.92
CA THR A 400 -18.34 56.48 81.23
C THR A 400 -18.35 56.64 79.71
N ILE A 401 -18.91 57.73 79.16
CA ILE A 401 -18.81 58.07 77.73
C ILE A 401 -17.37 58.42 77.33
N GLU A 402 -16.60 59.13 78.15
CA GLU A 402 -15.19 59.44 77.85
C GLU A 402 -14.32 58.17 77.81
N THR A 403 -14.47 57.27 78.78
CA THR A 403 -13.76 55.98 78.76
C THR A 403 -14.17 55.07 77.58
N LEU A 404 -15.43 55.14 77.15
CA LEU A 404 -15.90 54.45 75.94
C LEU A 404 -15.32 55.07 74.65
N LYS A 405 -15.13 56.40 74.60
CA LYS A 405 -14.49 57.09 73.47
C LYS A 405 -13.00 56.72 73.34
N GLU A 406 -12.26 56.67 74.44
CA GLU A 406 -10.86 56.24 74.43
C GLU A 406 -10.71 54.78 73.96
N LYS A 407 -11.59 53.89 74.43
CA LYS A 407 -11.63 52.50 73.95
C LYS A 407 -12.03 52.39 72.48
N LEU A 408 -12.98 53.21 72.03
CA LEU A 408 -13.38 53.29 70.62
C LEU A 408 -12.20 53.73 69.73
N GLU A 409 -11.37 54.68 70.16
CA GLU A 409 -10.17 55.07 69.41
C GLU A 409 -9.08 53.98 69.40
N ALA A 410 -8.89 53.28 70.52
CA ALA A 410 -7.95 52.17 70.61
C ALA A 410 -8.36 50.99 69.72
N GLU A 411 -9.64 50.62 69.73
CA GLU A 411 -10.17 49.56 68.87
C GLU A 411 -10.18 49.96 67.40
N LYS A 412 -10.51 51.21 67.05
CA LYS A 412 -10.35 51.73 65.69
C LYS A 412 -8.91 51.63 65.17
N LYS A 413 -7.91 51.94 66.01
CA LYS A 413 -6.50 51.80 65.66
C LYS A 413 -6.09 50.33 65.50
N ALA A 414 -6.56 49.45 66.38
CA ALA A 414 -6.31 48.01 66.29
C ALA A 414 -6.95 47.39 65.03
N ASP A 415 -8.17 47.81 64.70
CA ASP A 415 -8.87 47.41 63.47
C ASP A 415 -8.17 47.92 62.22
N ALA A 416 -7.69 49.17 62.22
CA ALA A 416 -6.90 49.71 61.13
C ALA A 416 -5.61 48.90 60.87
N LEU A 417 -4.90 48.49 61.93
CA LEU A 417 -3.71 47.64 61.80
C LEU A 417 -4.04 46.24 61.28
N LYS A 418 -5.09 45.59 61.81
CA LYS A 418 -5.55 44.28 61.31
C LYS A 418 -6.03 44.35 59.86
N PHE A 419 -6.70 45.44 59.49
CA PHE A 419 -7.11 45.72 58.12
C PHE A 419 -5.90 45.87 57.19
N GLU A 420 -4.86 46.60 57.59
CA GLU A 420 -3.63 46.68 56.80
C GLU A 420 -2.90 45.35 56.65
N GLU A 421 -2.84 44.53 57.71
CA GLU A 421 -2.21 43.21 57.67
C GLU A 421 -2.97 42.23 56.76
N THR A 422 -4.30 42.18 56.88
CA THR A 422 -5.16 41.36 56.03
C THR A 422 -5.13 41.83 54.57
N LYS A 423 -5.12 43.14 54.34
CA LYS A 423 -4.93 43.73 53.01
C LYS A 423 -3.59 43.33 52.39
N LYS A 424 -2.47 43.46 53.11
CA LYS A 424 -1.13 43.04 52.64
C LYS A 424 -1.06 41.53 52.38
N ALA A 425 -1.72 40.71 53.20
CA ALA A 425 -1.79 39.26 52.99
C ALA A 425 -2.61 38.90 51.74
N ASN A 426 -3.74 39.58 51.51
CA ASN A 426 -4.58 39.40 50.33
C ASN A 426 -3.87 39.90 49.07
N GLU A 427 -3.16 41.04 49.11
CA GLU A 427 -2.36 41.55 48.00
C GLU A 427 -1.27 40.55 47.56
N LYS A 428 -0.60 39.89 48.52
CA LYS A 428 0.39 38.83 48.21
C LYS A 428 -0.26 37.60 47.56
N LYS A 429 -1.43 37.18 48.04
CA LYS A 429 -2.19 36.07 47.44
C LYS A 429 -2.64 36.42 46.03
N VAL A 430 -3.18 37.62 45.84
CA VAL A 430 -3.59 38.15 44.52
C VAL A 430 -2.40 38.20 43.56
N ALA A 431 -1.21 38.63 44.00
CA ALA A 431 -0.01 38.61 43.16
C ALA A 431 0.37 37.18 42.72
N ALA A 432 0.39 36.22 43.65
CA ALA A 432 0.69 34.82 43.33
C ALA A 432 -0.36 34.17 42.42
N LEU A 433 -1.65 34.50 42.59
CA LEU A 433 -2.72 34.03 41.71
C LEU A 433 -2.63 34.66 40.31
N LYS A 434 -2.27 35.94 40.21
CA LYS A 434 -2.03 36.62 38.93
C LYS A 434 -0.89 35.98 38.14
N GLU A 435 0.21 35.60 38.80
CA GLU A 435 1.31 34.86 38.15
C GLU A 435 0.83 33.52 37.58
N LYS A 436 0.05 32.74 38.34
CA LYS A 436 -0.54 31.48 37.86
C LYS A 436 -1.50 31.68 36.68
N VAL A 437 -2.31 32.74 36.70
CA VAL A 437 -3.20 33.10 35.59
C VAL A 437 -2.43 33.46 34.32
N GLU A 438 -1.26 34.10 34.45
CA GLU A 438 -0.37 34.38 33.31
C GLU A 438 0.30 33.10 32.77
N GLU A 439 0.72 32.18 33.64
CA GLU A 439 1.28 30.87 33.25
C GLU A 439 0.26 30.01 32.52
N LEU A 440 -0.95 29.85 33.08
CA LEU A 440 -2.07 29.17 32.41
C LEU A 440 -2.41 29.86 31.07
N GLY A 441 -2.31 31.18 31.02
CA GLY A 441 -2.52 31.93 29.78
C GLY A 441 -1.52 31.59 28.67
N LYS A 442 -0.24 31.39 29.02
CA LYS A 442 0.79 30.93 28.07
C LYS A 442 0.52 29.50 27.61
N GLN A 443 0.14 28.60 28.53
CA GLN A 443 -0.19 27.21 28.20
C GLN A 443 -1.39 27.11 27.24
N ILE A 444 -2.44 27.91 27.46
CA ILE A 444 -3.60 27.99 26.55
C ILE A 444 -3.18 28.45 25.16
N LEU A 445 -2.33 29.49 25.05
CA LEU A 445 -1.85 29.98 23.76
C LEU A 445 -0.99 28.94 23.01
N GLU A 446 -0.15 28.19 23.73
CA GLU A 446 0.64 27.12 23.15
C GLU A 446 -0.24 25.95 22.65
N GLU A 447 -1.29 25.58 23.38
CA GLU A 447 -2.23 24.55 22.94
C GLU A 447 -3.05 25.00 21.72
N LEU A 448 -3.52 26.25 21.70
CA LEU A 448 -4.22 26.82 20.53
C LEU A 448 -3.31 26.98 19.31
N ALA A 449 -2.02 27.27 19.49
CA ALA A 449 -1.05 27.30 18.40
C ALA A 449 -0.85 25.89 17.79
N LYS A 450 -0.74 24.85 18.64
CA LYS A 450 -0.66 23.46 18.19
C LYS A 450 -1.91 23.01 17.44
N GLU A 451 -3.09 23.50 17.81
CA GLU A 451 -4.33 23.22 17.07
C GLU A 451 -4.33 23.88 15.69
N LYS A 452 -3.88 25.14 15.59
CA LYS A 452 -3.80 25.89 14.33
C LYS A 452 -2.80 25.28 13.35
N GLU A 453 -1.59 24.94 13.80
CA GLU A 453 -0.58 24.29 12.96
C GLU A 453 -1.08 22.94 12.40
N ARG A 454 -1.84 22.18 13.17
CA ARG A 454 -2.44 20.91 12.71
C ARG A 454 -3.64 21.10 11.79
N ALA A 455 -4.45 22.13 12.04
CA ALA A 455 -5.54 22.50 11.14
C ALA A 455 -5.00 22.96 9.77
N GLU A 456 -3.86 23.64 9.75
CA GLU A 456 -3.14 24.02 8.54
C GLU A 456 -2.47 22.83 7.86
N ALA A 457 -1.83 21.92 8.61
CA ALA A 457 -1.28 20.67 8.07
C ALA A 457 -2.35 19.78 7.43
N LYS A 458 -3.58 19.74 8.00
CA LYS A 458 -4.73 19.04 7.40
C LYS A 458 -5.30 19.73 6.15
N LYS A 459 -5.08 21.04 5.98
CA LYS A 459 -5.46 21.80 4.78
C LYS A 459 -4.39 21.75 3.68
N ALA A 460 -3.14 21.47 4.04
CA ALA A 460 -2.03 21.25 3.10
C ALA A 460 -1.96 19.81 2.58
N ALA A 461 -2.35 18.81 3.39
CA ALA A 461 -2.39 17.40 3.00
C ALA A 461 -3.51 16.92 2.04
N PRO A 462 -4.58 17.65 1.67
CA PRO A 462 -5.62 17.13 0.78
C PRO A 462 -5.29 17.23 -0.72
N GLN A 463 -4.09 17.64 -1.14
CA GLN A 463 -3.76 17.79 -2.57
C GLN A 463 -2.77 16.77 -3.16
N GLU A 464 -2.02 16.00 -2.37
CA GLU A 464 -1.03 15.06 -2.96
C GLU A 464 -1.56 13.63 -3.17
N GLU A 465 -2.63 13.19 -2.49
CA GLU A 465 -3.17 11.81 -2.67
C GLU A 465 -4.19 11.66 -3.83
N THR A 466 -4.52 12.74 -4.55
CA THR A 466 -5.47 12.68 -5.69
C THR A 466 -4.83 12.77 -7.07
N GLU A 467 -3.56 13.18 -7.22
CA GLU A 467 -2.89 13.24 -8.53
C GLU A 467 -2.09 11.97 -8.85
N GLU A 468 -1.46 11.30 -7.87
CA GLU A 468 -0.75 10.03 -8.12
C GLU A 468 -1.68 8.87 -8.49
N ALA A 469 -2.96 8.91 -8.10
CA ALA A 469 -3.94 7.89 -8.48
C ALA A 469 -4.51 8.07 -9.90
N THR A 470 -4.24 9.20 -10.56
CA THR A 470 -4.68 9.48 -11.94
C THR A 470 -3.59 9.32 -12.98
N GLU A 471 -2.30 9.49 -12.64
CA GLU A 471 -1.20 9.25 -13.59
C GLU A 471 -0.87 7.77 -13.78
N GLU A 472 -0.95 6.92 -12.75
CA GLU A 472 -0.76 5.46 -12.91
C GLU A 472 -1.89 4.78 -13.69
N ALA A 473 -3.07 5.42 -13.83
CA ALA A 473 -4.17 4.89 -14.62
C ALA A 473 -4.08 5.24 -16.13
N THR A 474 -3.18 6.14 -16.52
CA THR A 474 -2.99 6.54 -17.92
C THR A 474 -1.75 5.95 -18.59
N GLU A 475 -0.80 5.38 -17.85
CA GLU A 475 0.39 4.70 -18.41
C GLU A 475 0.23 3.18 -18.62
N GLU A 476 -0.86 2.54 -18.16
CA GLU A 476 -1.14 1.11 -18.40
C GLU A 476 -2.35 0.83 -19.33
N ALA A 477 -2.80 1.81 -20.13
CA ALA A 477 -3.86 1.65 -21.14
C ALA A 477 -3.32 1.51 -22.58
#